data_AF-A0A5B0LVH6-F1
#
_entry.id   AF-A0A5B0LVH6-F1
#
_cell.length_a   1.000
_cell.length_b   1.000
_cell.length_c   1.000
_cell.angle_alpha   90.00
_cell.angle_beta   90.00
_cell.angle_gamma   90.00
#
_symmetry.space_group_name_H-M   'P 1'
#
loop_
_entity.id
_entity.type
_entity.pdbx_description
1 polymer ?
#
loop_
_entity_poly.entity_id
_entity_poly.type
_entity_poly.pdbx_seq_one_letter_code
_entity_poly.pdbx_strand_id
1 'polypeptide(L)'
;MKFHKNKSSRVSSQRNKLKKAREKSLKIQASLGIRSTSVVWHRVKYVPHNLYPGIPWVDDKPTRRPTDSEIKAASDEVSTYRFLQSGLNLIMDPLDENSVIAIIEFTPYDELTSSQIDDLNYVSNFLHKSK
;
A
#
# COMPACT_ATOMS: atom_id res chain seq x y z
N MET A 1 -0.14 40.32 18.43
CA MET A 1 0.57 39.59 19.50
C MET A 1 1.10 38.26 18.94
N LYS A 2 2.42 38.11 18.74
CA LYS A 2 3.02 36.87 18.19
C LYS A 2 3.41 35.92 19.34
N PHE A 3 2.64 34.85 19.55
CA PHE A 3 2.98 33.83 20.54
C PHE A 3 4.24 33.06 20.13
N HIS A 4 5.32 33.25 20.88
CA HIS A 4 6.55 32.48 20.71
C HIS A 4 6.38 31.11 21.36
N LYS A 5 6.13 30.06 20.56
CA LYS A 5 6.18 28.67 21.06
C LYS A 5 7.63 28.28 21.34
N ASN A 6 7.98 28.10 22.62
CA ASN A 6 9.32 27.67 23.03
C ASN A 6 9.62 26.23 22.53
N LYS A 7 10.90 25.86 22.42
CA LYS A 7 11.31 24.54 21.89
C LYS A 7 10.73 23.36 22.71
N SER A 8 10.65 23.48 24.03
CA SER A 8 10.08 22.44 24.93
C SER A 8 8.58 22.18 24.67
N SER A 9 7.80 23.24 24.41
CA SER A 9 6.38 23.15 24.08
C SER A 9 6.13 22.46 22.73
N ARG A 10 7.06 22.59 21.78
CA ARG A 10 7.01 21.88 20.49
C ARG A 10 7.28 20.40 20.66
N VAL A 11 8.32 20.05 21.44
CA VAL A 11 8.70 18.65 21.71
C VAL A 11 7.59 17.90 22.46
N SER A 12 7.03 18.51 23.51
CA SER A 12 5.91 17.91 24.26
C SER A 12 4.66 17.74 23.40
N SER A 13 4.32 18.73 22.57
CA SER A 13 3.22 18.62 21.60
C SER A 13 3.44 17.48 20.61
N GLN A 14 4.67 17.31 20.11
CA GLN A 14 5.01 16.22 19.19
C GLN A 14 4.88 14.85 19.86
N ARG A 15 5.38 14.72 21.10
CA ARG A 15 5.23 13.49 21.90
C ARG A 15 3.77 13.13 22.13
N ASN A 16 2.93 14.11 22.48
CA ASN A 16 1.49 13.89 22.65
C ASN A 16 0.81 13.46 21.35
N LYS A 17 1.19 14.04 20.21
CA LYS A 17 0.68 13.65 18.90
C LYS A 17 1.05 12.19 18.56
N LEU A 18 2.29 11.80 18.80
CA LEU A 18 2.76 10.42 18.60
C LEU A 18 2.03 9.42 19.51
N LYS A 19 1.82 9.78 20.78
CA LYS A 19 1.07 8.97 21.74
C LYS A 19 -0.36 8.70 21.26
N LYS A 20 -1.09 9.76 20.86
CA LYS A 20 -2.46 9.63 20.32
C LYS A 20 -2.50 8.78 19.05
N ALA A 21 -1.54 8.95 18.14
CA ALA A 21 -1.46 8.16 16.92
C ALA A 21 -1.24 6.67 17.22
N ARG A 22 -0.37 6.35 18.20
CA ARG A 22 -0.14 4.97 18.65
C ARG A 22 -1.38 4.35 19.29
N GLU A 23 -2.06 5.07 20.18
CA GLU A 23 -3.30 4.60 20.79
C GLU A 23 -4.38 4.31 19.75
N LYS A 24 -4.51 5.17 18.74
CA LYS A 24 -5.42 4.97 17.60
C LYS A 24 -5.06 3.72 16.80
N SER A 25 -3.79 3.57 16.43
CA SER A 25 -3.26 2.40 15.73
C SER A 25 -3.58 1.09 16.47
N LEU A 26 -3.38 1.05 17.79
CA LEU A 26 -3.65 -0.13 18.61
C LEU A 26 -5.15 -0.47 18.67
N LYS A 27 -6.02 0.54 18.72
CA LYS A 27 -7.48 0.32 18.68
C LYS A 27 -7.91 -0.32 17.36
N ILE A 28 -7.40 0.17 16.23
CA ILE A 28 -7.70 -0.37 14.91
C ILE A 28 -7.18 -1.80 14.76
N GLN A 29 -5.95 -2.06 15.21
CA GLN A 29 -5.40 -3.43 15.21
C GLN A 29 -6.25 -4.38 16.06
N ALA A 30 -6.64 -3.95 17.26
CA ALA A 30 -7.50 -4.74 18.15
C ALA A 30 -8.87 -5.03 17.53
N SER A 31 -9.51 -4.05 16.88
CA SER A 31 -10.79 -4.27 16.21
C SER A 31 -10.70 -5.21 15.01
N LEU A 32 -9.53 -5.27 14.36
CA LEU A 32 -9.27 -6.16 13.23
C LEU A 32 -8.70 -7.52 13.64
N GLY A 33 -8.49 -7.77 14.95
CA GLY A 33 -7.88 -9.00 15.45
C GLY A 33 -6.39 -9.16 15.10
N ILE A 34 -5.74 -8.09 14.64
CA ILE A 34 -4.33 -8.09 14.25
C ILE A 34 -3.45 -8.09 15.50
N ARG A 35 -2.62 -9.11 15.65
CA ARG A 35 -1.66 -9.24 16.77
C ARG A 35 -0.24 -8.84 16.42
N SER A 36 0.03 -8.54 15.14
CA SER A 36 1.36 -8.20 14.66
C SER A 36 1.87 -6.89 15.25
N THR A 37 3.15 -6.87 15.62
CA THR A 37 3.84 -5.69 16.17
C THR A 37 4.41 -4.78 15.09
N SER A 38 4.64 -5.29 13.88
CA SER A 38 5.17 -4.54 12.73
C SER A 38 4.08 -4.36 11.67
N VAL A 39 3.47 -3.17 11.66
CA VAL A 39 2.47 -2.77 10.66
C VAL A 39 2.96 -1.56 9.89
N VAL A 40 2.94 -1.66 8.57
CA VAL A 40 3.19 -0.54 7.67
C VAL A 40 1.86 0.14 7.35
N TRP A 41 1.68 1.35 7.88
CA TRP A 41 0.47 2.14 7.69
C TRP A 41 0.57 3.00 6.43
N HIS A 42 -0.37 2.80 5.51
CA HIS A 42 -0.53 3.57 4.28
C HIS A 42 -1.79 4.41 4.37
N ARG A 43 -1.64 5.73 4.32
CA ARG A 43 -2.74 6.67 4.14
C ARG A 43 -2.54 7.35 2.80
N VAL A 44 -3.09 6.73 1.76
CA VAL A 44 -2.93 7.16 0.37
C VAL A 44 -4.29 7.59 -0.19
N LYS A 45 -4.28 8.57 -1.09
CA LYS A 45 -5.47 8.95 -1.85
C LYS A 45 -5.34 8.32 -3.23
N TYR A 46 -6.42 7.70 -3.70
CA TYR A 46 -6.48 7.28 -5.09
C TYR A 46 -6.45 8.51 -5.99
N VAL A 47 -5.55 8.48 -6.97
CA VAL A 47 -5.47 9.47 -8.04
C VAL A 47 -5.47 8.67 -9.34
N PRO A 48 -6.46 8.86 -10.23
CA PRO A 48 -6.43 8.25 -11.55
C PRO A 48 -5.15 8.65 -12.25
N HIS A 49 -4.36 7.66 -12.66
CA HIS A 49 -3.08 7.90 -13.29
C HIS A 49 -2.83 6.88 -14.41
N ASN A 50 -2.50 7.38 -15.60
CA ASN A 50 -2.20 6.56 -16.76
C ASN A 50 -0.70 6.59 -17.03
N LEU A 51 -0.02 5.46 -16.81
CA LEU A 51 1.41 5.30 -17.07
C LEU A 51 1.77 5.34 -18.57
N TYR A 52 0.78 5.13 -19.45
CA TYR A 52 0.97 5.11 -20.90
C TYR A 52 -0.04 6.02 -21.60
N PRO A 53 0.07 7.35 -21.44
CA PRO A 53 -0.88 8.29 -22.03
C PRO A 53 -0.84 8.29 -23.57
N GLY A 54 0.27 7.87 -24.17
CA GLY A 54 0.45 7.79 -25.62
C GLY A 54 -0.08 6.52 -26.30
N ILE A 55 -0.68 5.59 -25.55
CA ILE A 55 -1.24 4.35 -26.08
C ILE A 55 -2.77 4.43 -26.02
N PRO A 56 -3.46 4.55 -27.17
CA PRO A 56 -4.92 4.50 -27.21
C PRO A 56 -5.44 3.13 -26.77
N TRP A 57 -6.58 3.16 -26.08
CA TRP A 57 -7.34 1.98 -25.67
C TRP A 57 -8.59 1.85 -26.54
N VAL A 58 -8.82 0.66 -27.06
CA VAL A 58 -10.03 0.28 -27.83
C VAL A 58 -10.55 -1.01 -27.21
N ASP A 59 -11.83 -1.04 -26.81
CA ASP A 59 -12.47 -2.17 -26.13
C ASP A 59 -11.67 -2.69 -24.92
N ASP A 60 -11.26 -1.76 -24.03
CA ASP A 60 -10.43 -2.00 -22.85
C ASP A 60 -9.10 -2.70 -23.13
N LYS A 61 -8.60 -2.61 -24.37
CA LYS A 61 -7.32 -3.17 -24.80
C LYS A 61 -6.40 -2.09 -25.36
N PRO A 62 -5.11 -2.08 -24.99
CA PRO A 62 -4.15 -1.19 -25.62
C PRO A 62 -3.96 -1.59 -27.10
N THR A 63 -3.99 -0.60 -27.98
CA THR A 63 -3.84 -0.79 -29.44
C THR A 63 -2.45 -1.30 -29.85
N ARG A 64 -1.43 -1.00 -29.05
CA ARG A 64 -0.05 -1.43 -29.27
C ARG A 64 0.70 -1.64 -27.96
N ARG A 65 1.86 -2.29 -28.04
CA ARG A 65 2.80 -2.38 -26.91
C ARG A 65 3.51 -1.04 -26.67
N PRO A 66 3.93 -0.76 -25.41
CA PRO A 66 4.78 0.38 -25.11
C PRO A 66 6.14 0.31 -25.81
N THR A 67 6.72 1.46 -26.14
CA THR A 67 8.11 1.57 -26.58
C THR A 67 9.06 1.58 -25.38
N ASP A 68 10.35 1.32 -25.60
CA ASP A 68 11.36 1.34 -24.54
C ASP A 68 11.43 2.71 -23.83
N SER A 69 11.22 3.81 -24.57
CA SER A 69 11.15 5.16 -24.00
C SER A 69 9.93 5.36 -23.09
N GLU A 70 8.76 4.84 -23.47
CA GLU A 70 7.53 4.89 -22.66
C GLU A 70 7.68 4.04 -21.40
N ILE A 71 8.30 2.85 -21.51
CA ILE A 71 8.60 2.00 -20.35
C ILE A 71 9.52 2.73 -19.38
N LYS A 72 10.57 3.38 -19.88
CA LYS A 72 11.50 4.15 -19.04
C LYS A 72 10.78 5.29 -18.33
N ALA A 73 9.97 6.07 -19.06
CA ALA A 73 9.21 7.18 -18.49
C ALA A 73 8.23 6.69 -17.40
N ALA A 74 7.51 5.60 -17.67
CA ALA A 74 6.61 4.97 -16.69
C ALA A 74 7.38 4.48 -15.46
N SER A 75 8.56 3.87 -15.63
CA SER A 75 9.41 3.43 -14.52
C SER A 75 9.89 4.59 -13.67
N ASP A 76 10.34 5.68 -14.29
CA ASP A 76 10.80 6.89 -13.60
C ASP A 76 9.64 7.50 -12.79
N GLU A 77 8.43 7.51 -13.34
CA GLU A 77 7.24 7.99 -12.64
C GLU A 77 6.84 7.08 -11.47
N VAL A 78 6.79 5.77 -11.68
CA VAL A 78 6.47 4.78 -10.64
C VAL A 78 7.45 4.85 -9.47
N SER A 79 8.72 5.23 -9.71
CA SER A 79 9.71 5.40 -8.64
C SER A 79 9.31 6.44 -7.58
N THR A 80 8.41 7.37 -7.92
CA THR A 80 7.88 8.37 -6.98
C THR A 80 6.80 7.82 -6.05
N TYR A 81 6.29 6.63 -6.33
CA TYR A 81 5.16 6.06 -5.61
C TYR A 81 5.58 5.50 -4.26
N ARG A 82 4.60 5.39 -3.36
CA ARG A 82 4.78 4.67 -2.11
C ARG A 82 4.44 3.19 -2.34
N PHE A 83 5.46 2.36 -2.42
CA PHE A 83 5.29 0.92 -2.56
C PHE A 83 4.82 0.27 -1.26
N LEU A 84 4.11 -0.86 -1.42
CA LEU A 84 3.88 -1.80 -0.33
C LEU A 84 5.22 -2.45 0.05
N GLN A 85 5.36 -2.78 1.32
CA GLN A 85 6.59 -3.37 1.87
C GLN A 85 6.35 -4.82 2.28
N SER A 86 7.41 -5.55 2.60
CA SER A 86 7.26 -6.88 3.19
C SER A 86 6.49 -6.83 4.52
N GLY A 87 5.84 -7.94 4.88
CA GLY A 87 5.01 -8.05 6.07
C GLY A 87 3.63 -7.43 5.89
N LEU A 88 3.08 -6.89 6.98
CA LEU A 88 1.67 -6.48 7.07
C LEU A 88 1.48 -4.99 6.72
N ASN A 89 0.77 -4.74 5.62
CA ASN A 89 0.45 -3.41 5.11
C ASN A 89 -1.04 -3.12 5.34
N LEU A 90 -1.34 -2.01 6.00
CA LEU A 90 -2.72 -1.54 6.24
C LEU A 90 -2.97 -0.29 5.41
N ILE A 91 -3.97 -0.34 4.52
CA ILE A 91 -4.40 0.79 3.71
C ILE A 91 -5.61 1.42 4.37
N MET A 92 -5.41 2.62 4.92
CA MET A 92 -6.45 3.40 5.59
C MET A 92 -7.38 4.07 4.59
N ASP A 93 -8.67 4.19 4.96
CA ASP A 93 -9.61 5.01 4.21
C ASP A 93 -9.23 6.51 4.34
N PRO A 94 -9.03 7.24 3.23
CA PRO A 94 -8.78 8.67 3.30
C PRO A 94 -10.00 9.48 3.77
N LEU A 95 -11.23 8.96 3.64
CA LEU A 95 -12.49 9.61 4.01
C LEU A 95 -12.89 9.33 5.46
N ASP A 96 -12.65 8.12 5.96
CA ASP A 96 -12.84 7.76 7.36
C ASP A 96 -11.52 7.32 8.01
N GLU A 97 -11.01 8.14 8.93
CA GLU A 97 -9.73 7.88 9.55
C GLU A 97 -9.70 6.66 10.49
N ASN A 98 -10.83 6.03 10.78
CA ASN A 98 -10.91 4.82 11.61
C ASN A 98 -11.15 3.55 10.78
N SER A 99 -11.35 3.69 9.47
CA SER A 99 -11.64 2.58 8.57
C SER A 99 -10.40 2.15 7.77
N VAL A 100 -10.34 0.86 7.46
CA VAL A 100 -9.29 0.23 6.66
C VAL A 100 -9.94 -0.28 5.38
N ILE A 101 -9.40 0.12 4.23
CA ILE A 101 -9.84 -0.33 2.90
C ILE A 101 -9.31 -1.74 2.62
N ALA A 102 -8.03 -1.99 2.95
CA ALA A 102 -7.38 -3.24 2.65
C ALA A 102 -6.29 -3.58 3.66
N ILE A 103 -6.13 -4.89 3.89
CA ILE A 103 -5.04 -5.49 4.66
C ILE A 103 -4.30 -6.40 3.68
N ILE A 104 -2.99 -6.16 3.52
CA ILE A 104 -2.15 -6.90 2.58
C ILE A 104 -0.95 -7.44 3.35
N GLU A 105 -0.84 -8.75 3.43
CA GLU A 105 0.29 -9.44 4.05
C GLU A 105 1.15 -10.11 2.98
N PHE A 106 2.43 -9.75 2.94
CA PHE A 106 3.40 -10.43 2.09
C PHE A 106 4.10 -11.50 2.91
N THR A 107 3.79 -12.76 2.59
CA THR A 107 4.48 -13.94 3.13
C THR A 107 5.59 -14.34 2.15
N PRO A 108 6.85 -14.46 2.61
CA PRO A 108 7.93 -15.06 1.83
C PRO A 108 7.57 -16.46 1.33
N TYR A 109 8.05 -16.83 0.14
CA TYR A 109 7.71 -18.11 -0.47
C TYR A 109 8.15 -19.32 0.38
N ASP A 110 9.31 -19.21 1.01
CA ASP A 110 9.89 -20.21 1.91
C ASP A 110 9.12 -20.36 3.24
N GLU A 111 8.27 -19.39 3.58
CA GLU A 111 7.37 -19.45 4.74
C GLU A 111 5.97 -19.96 4.39
N LEU A 112 5.70 -20.27 3.12
CA LEU A 112 4.42 -20.83 2.71
C LEU A 112 4.27 -22.28 3.18
N THR A 113 3.08 -22.60 3.65
CA THR A 113 2.70 -24.00 3.94
C THR A 113 2.54 -24.77 2.64
N SER A 114 2.68 -26.11 2.69
CA SER A 114 2.48 -26.98 1.53
C SER A 114 1.11 -26.76 0.87
N SER A 115 0.05 -26.57 1.66
CA SER A 115 -1.30 -26.28 1.14
C SER A 115 -1.37 -24.96 0.37
N GLN A 116 -0.72 -23.90 0.87
CA GLN A 116 -0.69 -22.61 0.18
C GLN A 116 0.10 -22.69 -1.13
N ILE A 117 1.18 -23.48 -1.14
CA ILE A 117 1.95 -23.76 -2.35
C ILE A 117 1.07 -24.54 -3.36
N ASP A 118 0.31 -25.52 -2.91
CA ASP A 118 -0.60 -26.29 -3.76
C ASP A 118 -1.71 -25.40 -4.37
N ASP A 119 -2.29 -24.51 -3.58
CA ASP A 119 -3.27 -23.52 -4.06
C ASP A 119 -2.65 -22.58 -5.11
N LEU A 120 -1.41 -22.11 -4.86
CA LEU A 120 -0.69 -21.27 -5.80
C LEU A 120 -0.40 -22.03 -7.11
N ASN A 121 0.02 -23.28 -7.01
CA ASN A 121 0.26 -24.16 -8.15
C ASN A 121 -1.02 -24.43 -8.94
N TYR A 122 -2.16 -24.60 -8.27
CA TYR A 122 -3.45 -24.75 -8.91
C TYR A 122 -3.79 -23.54 -9.78
N VAL A 123 -3.70 -22.32 -9.22
CA VAL A 123 -3.96 -21.07 -9.96
C VAL A 123 -2.98 -20.89 -11.11
N SER A 124 -1.68 -21.12 -10.87
CA SER A 124 -0.63 -21.01 -11.89
C SER A 124 -0.87 -21.97 -13.06
N ASN A 125 -1.18 -23.23 -12.75
CA ASN A 125 -1.48 -24.25 -13.77
C ASN A 125 -2.77 -23.94 -14.53
N PHE A 126 -3.80 -23.44 -13.84
CA PHE A 126 -5.04 -23.00 -14.48
C PHE A 126 -4.77 -21.87 -15.49
N LEU A 127 -4.02 -20.84 -15.08
CA LEU A 127 -3.65 -19.72 -15.96
C LEU A 127 -2.79 -20.17 -17.14
N HIS A 128 -1.88 -21.13 -16.93
CA HIS A 128 -1.08 -21.68 -18.02
C HIS A 128 -1.95 -22.44 -19.04
N LYS A 129 -2.92 -23.24 -18.56
CA LYS A 129 -3.83 -24.03 -19.40
C LYS A 129 -4.91 -23.19 -20.07
N SER A 130 -5.23 -22.02 -19.54
CA SER A 130 -6.27 -21.11 -20.06
C SER A 130 -5.75 -20.15 -21.14
N LYS A 131 -4.55 -20.40 -21.68
CA LYS A 131 -3.98 -19.64 -22.79
C LYS A 131 -4.48 -20.13 -24.15
#